data_AF-A0A6L3VIR9-F1
#
_entry.id   AF-A0A6L3VIR9-F1
#
_cell.length_a   1.000
_cell.length_b   1.000
_cell.length_c   1.000
_cell.angle_alpha   90.00
_cell.angle_beta   90.00
_cell.angle_gamma   90.00
#
_symmetry.space_group_name_H-M   'P 1'
#
loop_
_entity.id
_entity.type
_entity.pdbx_description
1 polymer ?
#
loop_
_entity_poly.entity_id
_entity_poly.type
_entity_poly.pdbx_seq_one_letter_code
_entity_poly.pdbx_strand_id
1 'polypeptide(L)'
;MKIQPSRREDRHTPRPESRTPEPDCSYAGSMPVDYRAPNINARSLGQQLRKIRELLELSYPDAAALVGRDADWLARVETGFGDATPEQVGAVLDAYGVPDKVRAVLVDLAARPAGPPWLARHVGRLKALVRDIYTVESESPYIHTFGISRMPELTWCEEYARLVFGHRETDPDEEWDLLRNRQEHRPFGEPRTLDVIIDGYMLQCPGPHAGVLHAQVTHLLDLAAGAHATVRVVPAGVGAYPGLHGAFDVLEFPGVTERISLVHSALGIDTAQADLWDTWKLVEEKALTPAASRTLLETTRTTLATQ
;
A
#
# COMPACT_ATOMS: atom_id res chain seq x y z
N MET A 1 -72.78 -18.34 36.32
CA MET A 1 -72.74 -16.88 36.10
C MET A 1 -71.30 -16.45 35.89
N LYS A 2 -70.84 -16.37 34.63
CA LYS A 2 -69.61 -15.69 34.19
C LYS A 2 -69.88 -15.16 32.79
N ILE A 3 -69.82 -13.85 32.65
CA ILE A 3 -70.09 -13.06 31.44
C ILE A 3 -68.74 -12.80 30.77
N GLN A 4 -68.60 -13.12 29.49
CA GLN A 4 -67.57 -12.55 28.60
C GLN A 4 -68.18 -11.37 27.84
N PRO A 5 -67.42 -10.28 27.69
CA PRO A 5 -67.28 -9.59 26.41
C PRO A 5 -65.78 -9.23 26.18
N SER A 6 -65.26 -8.83 25.03
CA SER A 6 -65.78 -8.44 23.72
C SER A 6 -64.58 -8.42 22.76
N ARG A 7 -64.78 -8.85 21.51
CA ARG A 7 -63.92 -8.49 20.38
C ARG A 7 -64.28 -7.09 19.91
N ARG A 8 -63.31 -6.18 19.84
CA ARG A 8 -63.37 -4.99 18.97
C ARG A 8 -62.14 -4.99 18.08
N GLU A 9 -62.41 -4.97 16.78
CA GLU A 9 -61.47 -4.69 15.71
C GLU A 9 -61.04 -3.23 15.79
N ASP A 10 -59.74 -2.97 15.68
CA ASP A 10 -59.24 -1.65 15.28
C ASP A 10 -58.34 -1.81 14.05
N ARG A 11 -58.74 -1.09 12.99
CA ARG A 11 -58.12 -1.03 11.69
C ARG A 11 -56.82 -0.23 11.79
N HIS A 12 -55.69 -0.85 11.44
CA HIS A 12 -54.47 -0.11 11.12
C HIS A 12 -54.25 -0.15 9.61
N THR A 13 -54.64 0.92 8.93
CA THR A 13 -54.27 1.19 7.53
C THR A 13 -52.77 1.48 7.43
N PRO A 14 -52.01 0.83 6.53
CA PRO A 14 -50.62 1.19 6.30
C PRO A 14 -50.52 2.54 5.57
N ARG A 15 -49.53 3.34 5.98
CA ARG A 15 -49.17 4.65 5.41
C ARG A 15 -48.61 4.45 3.99
N PRO A 16 -48.93 5.30 3.00
CA PRO A 16 -48.34 5.15 1.67
C PRO A 16 -46.86 5.51 1.72
N GLU A 17 -46.01 4.57 1.29
CA GLU A 17 -44.57 4.80 1.09
C GLU A 17 -44.37 5.84 -0.02
N SER A 18 -43.69 6.93 0.32
CA SER A 18 -43.19 7.89 -0.64
C SER A 18 -42.07 7.24 -1.46
N ARG A 19 -42.39 6.77 -2.67
CA ARG A 19 -41.40 6.43 -3.69
C ARG A 19 -40.66 7.70 -4.14
N THR A 20 -39.52 7.97 -3.54
CA THR A 20 -38.44 8.66 -4.27
C THR A 20 -37.88 7.68 -5.30
N PRO A 21 -37.69 8.07 -6.57
CA PRO A 21 -37.03 7.21 -7.53
C PRO A 21 -35.57 7.01 -7.09
N GLU A 22 -35.19 5.75 -6.87
CA GLU A 22 -33.78 5.39 -6.76
C GLU A 22 -33.08 5.80 -8.07
N PRO A 23 -31.89 6.43 -8.02
CA PRO A 23 -31.11 6.61 -9.23
C PRO A 23 -30.70 5.22 -9.73
N ASP A 24 -31.18 4.85 -10.91
CA ASP A 24 -30.76 3.66 -11.67
C ASP A 24 -29.23 3.71 -11.85
N CYS A 25 -28.50 3.12 -10.91
CA CYS A 25 -27.08 2.89 -11.04
C CYS A 25 -26.88 1.44 -11.47
N SER A 26 -27.26 1.14 -12.71
CA SER A 26 -26.90 -0.11 -13.36
C SER A 26 -25.50 0.04 -13.97
N TYR A 27 -24.48 -0.01 -13.12
CA TYR A 27 -23.11 -0.34 -13.56
C TYR A 27 -22.77 -1.75 -13.09
N ALA A 28 -23.41 -2.74 -13.72
CA ALA A 28 -23.05 -4.14 -13.60
C ALA A 28 -21.92 -4.44 -14.62
N GLY A 29 -20.75 -3.85 -14.38
CA GLY A 29 -19.49 -4.26 -14.99
C GLY A 29 -18.64 -4.90 -13.90
N SER A 30 -18.65 -6.22 -13.82
CA SER A 30 -17.73 -6.96 -12.96
C SER A 30 -16.30 -6.72 -13.45
N MET A 31 -15.55 -5.85 -12.77
CA MET A 31 -14.10 -5.74 -12.94
C MET A 31 -13.48 -7.13 -12.77
N PRO A 32 -12.72 -7.67 -13.75
CA PRO A 32 -12.01 -8.92 -13.56
C PRO A 32 -10.99 -8.74 -12.44
N VAL A 33 -11.04 -9.67 -11.48
CA VAL A 33 -10.21 -9.75 -10.29
C VAL A 33 -8.80 -10.16 -10.69
N ASP A 34 -7.99 -9.19 -11.12
CA ASP A 34 -6.54 -9.28 -11.08
C ASP A 34 -6.04 -7.95 -10.50
N TYR A 35 -5.94 -7.89 -9.17
CA TYR A 35 -5.42 -6.73 -8.45
C TYR A 35 -3.91 -6.65 -8.66
N ARG A 36 -3.49 -6.28 -9.88
CA ARG A 36 -2.10 -5.95 -10.15
C ARG A 36 -1.83 -4.54 -9.67
N ALA A 37 -0.97 -4.39 -8.68
CA ALA A 37 -0.51 -3.08 -8.26
C ALA A 37 0.25 -2.43 -9.44
N PRO A 38 -0.18 -1.26 -9.94
CA PRO A 38 0.41 -0.70 -11.13
C PRO A 38 1.78 -0.09 -10.79
N ASN A 39 2.83 -0.54 -11.49
CA ASN A 39 4.17 0.06 -11.35
C ASN A 39 4.15 1.55 -11.77
N ILE A 40 5.10 2.35 -11.29
CA ILE A 40 5.15 3.80 -11.55
C ILE A 40 5.21 4.08 -13.05
N ASN A 41 5.99 3.31 -13.82
CA ASN A 41 6.10 3.55 -15.25
C ASN A 41 4.73 3.41 -15.93
N ALA A 42 3.96 2.38 -15.59
CA ALA A 42 2.60 2.16 -16.07
C ALA A 42 1.62 3.26 -15.60
N ARG A 43 1.70 3.70 -14.33
CA ARG A 43 0.86 4.80 -13.83
C ARG A 43 1.19 6.13 -14.48
N SER A 44 2.48 6.47 -14.54
CA SER A 44 2.95 7.71 -15.15
C SER A 44 2.60 7.75 -16.62
N LEU A 45 2.81 6.63 -17.34
CA LEU A 45 2.36 6.46 -18.71
C LEU A 45 0.85 6.64 -18.83
N GLY A 46 0.07 5.93 -18.03
CA GLY A 46 -1.38 5.99 -18.04
C GLY A 46 -1.92 7.41 -17.79
N GLN A 47 -1.36 8.13 -16.81
CA GLN A 47 -1.71 9.52 -16.53
C GLN A 47 -1.36 10.47 -17.68
N GLN A 48 -0.22 10.29 -18.34
CA GLN A 48 0.14 11.09 -19.51
C GLN A 48 -0.79 10.81 -20.68
N LEU A 49 -1.11 9.54 -20.94
CA LEU A 49 -2.08 9.14 -21.96
C LEU A 49 -3.47 9.72 -21.67
N ARG A 50 -3.92 9.64 -20.42
CA ARG A 50 -5.18 10.22 -19.95
C ARG A 50 -5.21 11.74 -20.15
N LYS A 51 -4.15 12.44 -19.74
CA LYS A 51 -4.04 13.91 -19.93
C LYS A 51 -4.12 14.29 -21.40
N ILE A 52 -3.44 13.55 -22.28
CA ILE A 52 -3.51 13.79 -23.73
C ILE A 52 -4.93 13.56 -24.24
N ARG A 53 -5.58 12.45 -23.85
CA ARG A 53 -6.97 12.16 -24.24
C ARG A 53 -7.93 13.26 -23.78
N GLU A 54 -7.81 13.71 -22.53
CA GLU A 54 -8.63 14.78 -21.95
C GLU A 54 -8.38 16.13 -22.65
N LEU A 55 -7.13 16.45 -23.03
CA LEU A 55 -6.80 17.65 -23.81
C LEU A 55 -7.37 17.62 -25.24
N LEU A 56 -7.58 16.43 -25.79
CA LEU A 56 -8.26 16.21 -27.07
C LEU A 56 -9.78 16.13 -26.92
N GLU A 57 -10.31 16.28 -25.71
CA GLU A 57 -11.74 16.21 -25.38
C GLU A 57 -12.39 14.86 -25.78
N LEU A 58 -11.61 13.77 -25.84
CA LEU A 58 -12.10 12.46 -26.23
C LEU A 58 -12.69 11.69 -25.04
N SER A 59 -13.90 11.16 -25.22
CA SER A 59 -14.48 10.17 -24.32
C SER A 59 -13.76 8.82 -24.46
N TYR A 60 -13.86 7.93 -23.46
CA TYR A 60 -13.28 6.58 -23.57
C TYR A 60 -13.78 5.80 -24.80
N PRO A 61 -15.09 5.76 -25.12
CA PRO A 61 -15.58 5.13 -26.34
C PRO A 61 -14.99 5.72 -27.63
N ASP A 62 -14.89 7.05 -27.73
CA ASP A 62 -14.39 7.71 -28.93
C ASP A 62 -12.89 7.46 -29.12
N ALA A 63 -12.12 7.57 -28.03
CA ALA A 63 -10.70 7.27 -28.04
C ALA A 63 -10.42 5.80 -28.36
N ALA A 64 -11.19 4.88 -27.79
CA ALA A 64 -11.08 3.45 -28.06
C ALA A 64 -11.39 3.13 -29.52
N ALA A 65 -12.43 3.75 -30.09
CA ALA A 65 -12.76 3.62 -31.52
C ALA A 65 -11.66 4.17 -32.43
N LEU A 66 -11.06 5.31 -32.07
CA LEU A 66 -9.95 5.93 -32.80
C LEU A 66 -8.69 5.06 -32.82
N VAL A 67 -8.37 4.42 -31.68
CA VAL A 67 -7.21 3.53 -31.52
C VAL A 67 -7.47 2.12 -32.05
N GLY A 68 -8.75 1.73 -32.24
CA GLY A 68 -9.14 0.37 -32.60
C GLY A 68 -9.01 -0.61 -31.44
N ARG A 69 -9.31 -0.16 -30.21
CA ARG A 69 -9.22 -0.93 -28.96
C ARG A 69 -10.54 -0.89 -28.21
N ASP A 70 -10.60 -1.66 -27.14
CA ASP A 70 -11.72 -1.68 -26.21
C ASP A 70 -11.61 -0.52 -25.20
N ALA A 71 -12.75 0.05 -24.81
CA ALA A 71 -12.79 1.18 -23.88
C ALA A 71 -12.32 0.79 -22.47
N ASP A 72 -12.60 -0.43 -22.02
CA ASP A 72 -12.13 -0.94 -20.72
C ASP A 72 -10.64 -1.23 -20.77
N TRP A 73 -10.09 -1.67 -21.91
CA TRP A 73 -8.65 -1.75 -22.09
C TRP A 73 -7.98 -0.38 -21.94
N LEU A 74 -8.51 0.66 -22.61
CA LEU A 74 -7.94 2.00 -22.56
C LEU A 74 -8.04 2.58 -21.14
N ALA A 75 -9.17 2.39 -20.47
CA ALA A 75 -9.35 2.80 -19.07
C ALA A 75 -8.36 2.10 -18.13
N ARG A 76 -8.11 0.80 -18.30
CA ARG A 76 -7.11 0.07 -17.50
C ARG A 76 -5.69 0.55 -17.77
N VAL A 77 -5.32 0.79 -19.03
CA VAL A 77 -4.00 1.33 -19.38
C VAL A 77 -3.81 2.75 -18.83
N GLU A 78 -4.81 3.61 -18.96
CA GLU A 78 -4.77 4.99 -18.45
C GLU A 78 -4.74 5.08 -16.92
N THR A 79 -5.24 4.06 -16.23
CA THR A 79 -5.14 3.92 -14.77
C THR A 79 -3.89 3.15 -14.33
N GLY A 80 -3.09 2.65 -15.27
CA GLY A 80 -1.85 1.90 -15.02
C GLY A 80 -2.05 0.42 -14.68
N PHE A 81 -3.29 -0.05 -14.52
CA PHE A 81 -3.63 -1.45 -14.19
C PHE A 81 -3.61 -2.39 -15.41
N GLY A 82 -3.61 -1.83 -16.63
CA GLY A 82 -3.48 -2.58 -17.86
C GLY A 82 -2.05 -2.58 -18.38
N ASP A 83 -1.55 -3.75 -18.80
CA ASP A 83 -0.31 -3.81 -19.58
C ASP A 83 -0.54 -3.23 -20.98
N ALA A 84 0.37 -2.37 -21.41
CA ALA A 84 0.47 -1.90 -22.78
C ALA A 84 1.92 -2.09 -23.26
N THR A 85 2.10 -2.80 -24.38
CA THR A 85 3.44 -2.93 -24.97
C THR A 85 3.89 -1.59 -25.55
N PRO A 86 5.21 -1.36 -25.71
CA PRO A 86 5.71 -0.15 -26.36
C PRO A 86 5.08 0.12 -27.73
N GLU A 87 4.78 -0.94 -28.50
CA GLU A 87 4.09 -0.84 -29.79
C GLU A 87 2.64 -0.39 -29.63
N GLN A 88 1.91 -0.92 -28.64
CA GLN A 88 0.53 -0.53 -28.36
C GLN A 88 0.45 0.92 -27.89
N VAL A 89 1.39 1.35 -27.06
CA VAL A 89 1.52 2.74 -26.61
C VAL A 89 1.83 3.65 -27.81
N GLY A 90 2.75 3.24 -28.69
CA GLY A 90 3.05 3.95 -29.93
C GLY A 90 1.80 4.16 -30.79
N ALA A 91 0.98 3.11 -30.96
CA ALA A 91 -0.25 3.18 -31.74
C ALA A 91 -1.29 4.16 -31.14
N VAL A 92 -1.44 4.20 -29.82
CA VAL A 92 -2.32 5.18 -29.15
C VAL A 92 -1.83 6.61 -29.42
N LEU A 93 -0.52 6.84 -29.29
CA LEU A 93 0.08 8.16 -29.47
C LEU A 93 0.01 8.64 -30.93
N ASP A 94 0.16 7.72 -31.89
CA ASP A 94 -0.01 7.98 -33.32
C ASP A 94 -1.46 8.37 -33.63
N ALA A 95 -2.43 7.67 -33.05
CA ALA A 95 -3.86 7.96 -33.19
C ALA A 95 -4.23 9.32 -32.59
N TYR A 96 -3.59 9.71 -31.48
CA TYR A 96 -3.76 11.02 -30.84
C TYR A 96 -2.99 12.16 -31.52
N GLY A 97 -2.18 11.87 -32.54
CA GLY A 97 -1.38 12.89 -33.25
C GLY A 97 -0.30 13.53 -32.40
N VAL A 98 0.26 12.80 -31.44
CA VAL A 98 1.28 13.31 -30.50
C VAL A 98 2.63 13.50 -31.22
N PRO A 99 3.32 14.64 -31.06
CA PRO A 99 4.62 14.87 -31.70
C PRO A 99 5.68 13.82 -31.35
N ASP A 100 6.53 13.45 -32.32
CA ASP A 100 7.57 12.41 -32.21
C ASP A 100 8.44 12.52 -30.96
N LYS A 101 8.79 13.75 -30.54
CA LYS A 101 9.62 13.98 -29.34
C LYS A 101 8.93 13.49 -28.06
N VAL A 102 7.63 13.74 -27.92
CA VAL A 102 6.84 13.29 -26.76
C VAL A 102 6.55 11.80 -26.88
N ARG A 103 6.26 11.35 -28.10
CA ARG A 103 6.03 9.94 -28.41
C ARG A 103 7.21 9.05 -27.99
N ALA A 104 8.43 9.43 -28.37
CA ALA A 104 9.64 8.67 -28.03
C ALA A 104 9.82 8.51 -26.51
N VAL A 105 9.48 9.53 -25.72
CA VAL A 105 9.58 9.49 -24.25
C VAL A 105 8.56 8.53 -23.65
N LEU A 106 7.32 8.54 -24.12
CA LEU A 106 6.27 7.67 -23.58
C LEU A 106 6.43 6.20 -24.00
N VAL A 107 6.92 5.96 -25.22
CA VAL A 107 7.27 4.60 -25.69
C VAL A 107 8.47 4.05 -24.91
N ASP A 108 9.49 4.87 -24.64
CA ASP A 108 10.61 4.48 -23.76
C ASP A 108 10.10 4.09 -22.37
N LEU A 109 9.19 4.90 -21.80
CA LEU A 109 8.60 4.62 -20.50
C LEU A 109 7.87 3.26 -20.45
N ALA A 110 7.16 2.90 -21.52
CA ALA A 110 6.48 1.61 -21.66
C ALA A 110 7.45 0.41 -21.80
N ALA A 111 8.67 0.64 -22.26
CA ALA A 111 9.68 -0.41 -22.47
C ALA A 111 10.48 -0.74 -21.20
N ARG A 112 10.36 0.07 -20.15
CA ARG A 112 11.15 -0.11 -18.91
C ARG A 112 10.68 -1.35 -18.14
N PRO A 113 11.63 -2.12 -17.59
CA PRO A 113 11.28 -3.29 -16.79
C PRO A 113 10.46 -2.89 -15.56
N ALA A 114 9.47 -3.71 -15.24
CA ALA A 114 8.54 -3.52 -14.14
C ALA A 114 9.17 -3.85 -12.76
N GLY A 115 10.41 -3.44 -12.49
CA GLY A 115 11.03 -3.66 -11.18
C GLY A 115 12.56 -3.79 -11.20
N PRO A 116 13.17 -3.85 -10.00
CA PRO A 116 14.61 -3.81 -9.85
C PRO A 116 15.27 -5.17 -10.13
N PRO A 117 16.53 -5.21 -10.58
CA PRO A 117 17.21 -6.46 -10.95
C PRO A 117 17.29 -7.51 -9.82
N TRP A 118 17.39 -7.07 -8.56
CA TRP A 118 17.47 -7.97 -7.40
C TRP A 118 16.18 -8.79 -7.20
N LEU A 119 15.04 -8.33 -7.72
CA LEU A 119 13.76 -9.04 -7.62
C LEU A 119 13.70 -10.23 -8.58
N ALA A 120 14.41 -10.15 -9.72
CA ALA A 120 14.38 -11.16 -10.79
C ALA A 120 14.74 -12.58 -10.31
N ARG A 121 15.72 -12.69 -9.41
CA ARG A 121 16.15 -13.98 -8.81
C ARG A 121 15.12 -14.59 -7.85
N HIS A 122 14.15 -13.82 -7.37
CA HIS A 122 13.11 -14.30 -6.46
C HIS A 122 11.77 -14.56 -7.16
N VAL A 123 11.68 -14.29 -8.48
CA VAL A 123 10.42 -14.38 -9.24
C VAL A 123 9.79 -15.78 -9.16
N GLY A 124 10.59 -16.84 -9.15
CA GLY A 124 10.10 -18.23 -9.11
C GLY A 124 9.49 -18.65 -7.76
N ARG A 125 9.86 -17.98 -6.66
CA ARG A 125 9.38 -18.32 -5.30
C ARG A 125 8.28 -17.39 -4.78
N LEU A 126 8.21 -16.17 -5.29
CA LEU A 126 7.23 -15.18 -4.85
C LEU A 126 5.89 -15.33 -5.59
N LYS A 127 4.79 -15.18 -4.85
CA LYS A 127 3.44 -15.01 -5.44
C LYS A 127 3.43 -13.77 -6.34
N ALA A 128 2.65 -13.79 -7.42
CA ALA A 128 2.58 -12.69 -8.39
C ALA A 128 2.32 -11.33 -7.72
N LEU A 129 1.28 -11.25 -6.88
CA LEU A 129 0.93 -10.05 -6.12
C LEU A 129 2.10 -9.51 -5.26
N VAL A 130 2.85 -10.39 -4.60
CA VAL A 130 3.99 -9.99 -3.76
C VAL A 130 5.10 -9.38 -4.62
N ARG A 131 5.33 -9.91 -5.83
CA ARG A 131 6.28 -9.32 -6.78
C ARG A 131 5.84 -7.94 -7.21
N ASP A 132 4.56 -7.76 -7.54
CA ASP A 132 4.00 -6.47 -7.96
C ASP A 132 4.12 -5.44 -6.84
N ILE A 133 3.81 -5.83 -5.60
CA ILE A 133 3.96 -4.97 -4.42
C ILE A 133 5.41 -4.58 -4.22
N TYR A 134 6.37 -5.51 -4.30
CA TYR A 134 7.79 -5.18 -4.15
C TYR A 134 8.35 -4.33 -5.29
N THR A 135 7.83 -4.48 -6.50
CA THR A 135 8.09 -3.54 -7.58
C THR A 135 7.63 -2.14 -7.19
N VAL A 136 6.36 -1.98 -6.81
CA VAL A 136 5.80 -0.67 -6.46
C VAL A 136 6.50 -0.06 -5.25
N GLU A 137 6.80 -0.86 -4.22
CA GLU A 137 7.60 -0.47 -3.06
C GLU A 137 8.98 0.02 -3.50
N SER A 138 9.66 -0.68 -4.41
CA SER A 138 11.01 -0.31 -4.87
C SER A 138 11.03 1.05 -5.56
N GLU A 139 9.92 1.50 -6.14
CA GLU A 139 9.86 2.77 -6.86
C GLU A 139 9.43 3.94 -5.95
N SER A 140 9.01 3.69 -4.70
CA SER A 140 8.53 4.72 -3.77
C SER A 140 9.68 5.37 -2.97
N PRO A 141 9.98 6.66 -3.12
CA PRO A 141 11.01 7.32 -2.31
C PRO A 141 10.55 7.68 -0.89
N TYR A 142 9.25 7.70 -0.61
CA TYR A 142 8.69 8.02 0.71
C TYR A 142 7.70 6.95 1.15
N ILE A 143 8.00 6.28 2.26
CA ILE A 143 7.13 5.28 2.86
C ILE A 143 6.76 5.68 4.27
N HIS A 144 5.46 5.71 4.54
CA HIS A 144 4.92 5.77 5.89
C HIS A 144 4.51 4.36 6.30
N THR A 145 5.07 3.84 7.37
CA THR A 145 4.85 2.45 7.78
C THR A 145 4.48 2.33 9.24
N PHE A 146 3.39 1.60 9.49
CA PHE A 146 2.83 1.40 10.82
C PHE A 146 2.79 -0.08 11.18
N GLY A 147 3.35 -0.42 12.35
CA GLY A 147 3.34 -1.78 12.90
C GLY A 147 2.65 -1.87 14.26
N ILE A 148 1.72 -2.83 14.41
CA ILE A 148 1.01 -3.11 15.68
C ILE A 148 1.15 -4.56 16.17
N SER A 149 1.22 -5.53 15.25
CA SER A 149 1.41 -6.95 15.59
C SER A 149 2.85 -7.42 15.37
N ARG A 150 3.58 -6.72 14.51
CA ARG A 150 4.98 -6.92 14.15
C ARG A 150 5.56 -5.56 13.78
N MET A 151 6.88 -5.41 13.91
CA MET A 151 7.55 -4.19 13.44
C MET A 151 7.40 -4.08 11.92
N PRO A 152 7.40 -2.87 11.35
CA PRO A 152 7.52 -2.69 9.91
C PRO A 152 8.68 -3.48 9.32
N GLU A 153 8.44 -4.28 8.27
CA GLU A 153 9.45 -5.19 7.71
C GLU A 153 10.73 -4.44 7.31
N LEU A 154 10.59 -3.25 6.71
CA LEU A 154 11.71 -2.41 6.28
C LEU A 154 12.57 -1.87 7.44
N THR A 155 12.15 -2.09 8.69
CA THR A 155 12.88 -1.67 9.89
C THR A 155 13.46 -2.82 10.68
N TRP A 156 13.40 -4.06 10.17
CA TRP A 156 13.93 -5.22 10.90
C TRP A 156 15.45 -5.30 10.79
N CYS A 157 16.09 -5.63 11.92
CA CYS A 157 17.44 -6.16 11.93
C CYS A 157 17.45 -7.65 11.54
N GLU A 158 18.64 -8.18 11.26
CA GLU A 158 18.80 -9.57 10.83
C GLU A 158 18.24 -10.56 11.85
N GLU A 159 18.54 -10.36 13.14
CA GLU A 159 18.10 -11.26 14.21
C GLU A 159 16.57 -11.30 14.33
N TYR A 160 15.92 -10.14 14.21
CA TYR A 160 14.46 -10.05 14.25
C TYR A 160 13.83 -10.67 13.01
N ALA A 161 14.39 -10.39 11.82
CA ALA A 161 13.93 -10.98 10.57
C ALA A 161 14.02 -12.51 10.61
N ARG A 162 15.15 -13.07 11.04
CA ARG A 162 15.36 -14.52 11.17
C ARG A 162 14.42 -15.15 12.20
N LEU A 163 14.16 -14.48 13.33
CA LEU A 163 13.18 -14.94 14.31
C LEU A 163 11.78 -15.04 13.68
N VAL A 164 11.34 -14.00 12.96
CA VAL A 164 10.01 -13.97 12.35
C VAL A 164 9.89 -14.97 11.18
N PHE A 165 10.89 -15.05 10.31
CA PHE A 165 10.89 -15.97 9.17
C PHE A 165 11.06 -17.43 9.59
N GLY A 166 11.74 -17.72 10.71
CA GLY A 166 11.92 -19.07 11.24
C GLY A 166 10.62 -19.78 11.64
N HIS A 167 9.50 -19.06 11.75
CA HIS A 167 8.17 -19.63 11.98
C HIS A 167 7.41 -20.00 10.70
N ARG A 168 8.01 -19.80 9.53
CA ARG A 168 7.41 -20.09 8.22
C ARG A 168 8.11 -21.27 7.57
N GLU A 169 7.42 -21.93 6.63
CA GLU A 169 8.01 -22.96 5.76
C GLU A 169 8.83 -22.31 4.63
N THR A 170 9.80 -21.47 5.00
CA THR A 170 10.67 -20.71 4.08
C THR A 170 12.11 -20.74 4.59
N ASP A 171 13.09 -20.58 3.69
CA ASP A 171 14.49 -20.43 4.09
C ASP A 171 14.74 -19.02 4.67
N PRO A 172 15.08 -18.89 5.98
CA PRO A 172 15.31 -17.59 6.60
C PRO A 172 16.48 -16.81 5.98
N ASP A 173 17.48 -17.49 5.41
CA ASP A 173 18.61 -16.82 4.74
C ASP A 173 18.15 -16.16 3.44
N GLU A 174 17.33 -16.85 2.65
CA GLU A 174 16.78 -16.29 1.40
C GLU A 174 15.79 -15.16 1.65
N GLU A 175 15.02 -15.21 2.75
CA GLU A 175 14.10 -14.14 3.12
C GLU A 175 14.84 -12.92 3.69
N TRP A 176 15.91 -13.13 4.46
CA TRP A 176 16.78 -12.04 4.90
C TRP A 176 17.47 -11.36 3.72
N ASP A 177 18.01 -12.11 2.77
CA ASP A 177 18.68 -11.50 1.61
C ASP A 177 17.68 -10.70 0.75
N LEU A 178 16.45 -11.20 0.57
CA LEU A 178 15.38 -10.43 -0.09
C LEU A 178 15.07 -9.13 0.67
N LEU A 179 14.88 -9.21 1.99
CA LEU A 179 14.57 -8.04 2.82
C LEU A 179 15.71 -7.02 2.81
N ARG A 180 16.96 -7.47 2.94
CA ARG A 180 18.14 -6.61 2.88
C ARG A 180 18.20 -5.85 1.56
N ASN A 181 17.94 -6.52 0.43
CA ASN A 181 17.91 -5.87 -0.88
C ASN A 181 16.77 -4.85 -1.01
N ARG A 182 15.61 -5.09 -0.37
CA ARG A 182 14.52 -4.09 -0.29
C ARG A 182 14.92 -2.85 0.51
N GLN A 183 15.58 -3.05 1.66
CA GLN A 183 16.07 -1.97 2.55
C GLN A 183 17.22 -1.16 1.92
N GLU A 184 18.13 -1.84 1.22
CA GLU A 184 19.27 -1.21 0.54
C GLU A 184 18.88 -0.54 -0.78
N HIS A 185 17.69 -0.82 -1.32
CA HIS A 185 17.25 -0.24 -2.58
C HIS A 185 17.20 1.29 -2.51
N ARG A 186 17.57 1.93 -3.63
CA ARG A 186 17.66 3.38 -3.78
C ARG A 186 16.73 3.81 -4.93
N PRO A 187 15.45 4.12 -4.66
CA PRO A 187 14.54 4.60 -5.69
C PRO A 187 15.14 5.85 -6.35
N PHE A 188 15.26 5.83 -7.67
CA PHE A 188 15.89 6.91 -8.47
C PHE A 188 17.34 7.24 -8.08
N GLY A 189 18.05 6.31 -7.44
CA GLY A 189 19.44 6.49 -7.01
C GLY A 189 19.59 7.19 -5.65
N GLU A 190 18.49 7.57 -4.99
CA GLU A 190 18.50 8.29 -3.72
C GLU A 190 18.08 7.39 -2.53
N PRO A 191 18.54 7.69 -1.30
CA PRO A 191 18.04 7.02 -0.09
C PRO A 191 16.54 7.24 0.09
N ARG A 192 15.81 6.14 0.34
CA ARG A 192 14.39 6.17 0.69
C ARG A 192 14.21 6.85 2.04
N THR A 193 13.20 7.71 2.14
CA THR A 193 12.74 8.28 3.39
C THR A 193 11.69 7.37 4.02
N LEU A 194 11.92 6.95 5.27
CA LEU A 194 11.02 6.13 6.07
C LEU A 194 10.41 6.97 7.20
N ASP A 195 9.10 6.97 7.29
CA ASP A 195 8.37 7.49 8.44
C ASP A 195 7.71 6.31 9.16
N VAL A 196 8.20 6.01 10.35
CA VAL A 196 7.94 4.75 11.06
C VAL A 196 7.15 5.06 12.31
N ILE A 197 6.00 4.40 12.47
CA ILE A 197 5.28 4.35 13.74
C ILE A 197 5.17 2.89 14.18
N ILE A 198 5.55 2.61 15.42
CA ILE A 198 5.33 1.30 16.04
C ILE A 198 4.44 1.41 17.27
N ASP A 199 3.60 0.40 17.50
CA ASP A 199 2.84 0.28 18.74
C ASP A 199 3.77 -0.13 19.89
N GLY A 200 3.71 0.63 20.99
CA GLY A 200 4.55 0.41 22.17
C GLY A 200 4.31 -0.94 22.86
N TYR A 201 3.18 -1.61 22.63
CA TYR A 201 2.94 -2.98 23.10
C TYR A 201 3.99 -3.96 22.56
N MET A 202 4.53 -3.71 21.38
CA MET A 202 5.57 -4.56 20.80
C MET A 202 6.92 -4.42 21.50
N LEU A 203 7.16 -3.31 22.19
CA LEU A 203 8.32 -3.13 23.07
C LEU A 203 8.13 -3.85 24.41
N GLN A 204 6.89 -4.21 24.75
CA GLN A 204 6.54 -4.94 25.96
C GLN A 204 6.42 -6.44 25.72
N CYS A 205 6.20 -6.87 24.48
CA CYS A 205 6.05 -8.27 24.12
C CYS A 205 7.42 -8.94 24.22
N PRO A 206 7.72 -9.65 25.33
CA PRO A 206 8.95 -10.39 25.45
C PRO A 206 8.70 -11.63 24.60
N GLY A 207 9.03 -11.56 23.32
CA GLY A 207 9.23 -12.78 22.54
C GLY A 207 10.26 -13.68 23.24
N PRO A 208 10.46 -14.92 22.79
CA PRO A 208 11.30 -15.89 23.49
C PRO A 208 12.80 -15.51 23.66
N HIS A 209 13.25 -14.34 23.18
CA HIS A 209 14.65 -13.94 23.19
C HIS A 209 14.79 -12.41 23.44
N ALA A 210 14.98 -12.00 24.70
CA ALA A 210 15.22 -10.60 25.07
C ALA A 210 16.39 -9.97 24.26
N GLY A 211 17.40 -10.77 23.91
CA GLY A 211 18.50 -10.36 23.05
C GLY A 211 18.09 -9.94 21.63
N VAL A 212 17.08 -10.59 21.03
CA VAL A 212 16.57 -10.22 19.70
C VAL A 212 15.84 -8.89 19.77
N LEU A 213 15.00 -8.68 20.80
CA LEU A 213 14.31 -7.41 20.97
C LEU A 213 15.31 -6.28 21.28
N HIS A 214 16.37 -6.56 22.06
CA HIS A 214 17.44 -5.60 22.29
C HIS A 214 18.15 -5.20 20.99
N ALA A 215 18.51 -6.17 20.14
CA ALA A 215 19.12 -5.91 18.83
C ALA A 215 18.19 -5.07 17.95
N GLN A 216 16.91 -5.42 17.89
CA GLN A 216 15.92 -4.72 17.11
C GLN A 216 15.70 -3.27 17.60
N VAL A 217 15.57 -3.04 18.91
CA VAL A 217 15.45 -1.69 19.47
C VAL A 217 16.71 -0.86 19.23
N THR A 218 17.88 -1.48 19.29
CA THR A 218 19.15 -0.83 18.95
C THR A 218 19.15 -0.39 17.49
N HIS A 219 18.74 -1.27 16.58
CA HIS A 219 18.63 -0.96 15.17
C HIS A 219 17.64 0.17 14.87
N LEU A 220 16.48 0.20 15.55
CA LEU A 220 15.52 1.32 15.43
C LEU A 220 16.12 2.66 15.88
N LEU A 221 16.92 2.67 16.94
CA LEU A 221 17.64 3.87 17.39
C LEU A 221 18.67 4.33 16.37
N ASP A 222 19.39 3.40 15.73
CA ASP A 222 20.36 3.70 14.68
C ASP A 222 19.67 4.27 13.42
N LEU A 223 18.53 3.69 13.03
CA LEU A 223 17.68 4.24 11.96
C LEU A 223 17.23 5.67 12.29
N ALA A 224 16.71 5.90 13.49
CA ALA A 224 16.24 7.21 13.93
C ALA A 224 17.37 8.27 14.06
N ALA A 225 18.64 7.84 14.13
CA ALA A 225 19.79 8.73 14.10
C ALA A 225 20.19 9.16 12.68
N GLY A 226 19.73 8.44 11.65
CA GLY A 226 19.97 8.77 10.25
C GLY A 226 19.10 9.91 9.73
N ALA A 227 19.49 10.51 8.60
CA ALA A 227 18.77 11.62 7.99
C ALA A 227 17.50 11.21 7.22
N HIS A 228 17.31 9.91 6.99
CA HIS A 228 16.28 9.36 6.11
C HIS A 228 15.22 8.53 6.84
N ALA A 229 15.23 8.49 8.17
CA ALA A 229 14.20 7.79 8.92
C ALA A 229 13.72 8.60 10.13
N THR A 230 12.41 8.64 10.31
CA THR A 230 11.76 9.12 11.54
C THR A 230 11.14 7.92 12.22
N VAL A 231 11.40 7.73 13.51
CA VAL A 231 10.81 6.64 14.30
C VAL A 231 10.00 7.22 15.45
N ARG A 232 8.73 6.83 15.52
CA ARG A 232 7.80 7.20 16.56
C ARG A 232 7.17 5.97 17.20
N VAL A 233 6.83 6.10 18.48
CA VAL A 233 6.18 5.04 19.25
C VAL A 233 4.82 5.54 19.72
N VAL A 234 3.77 4.77 19.47
CA VAL A 234 2.48 4.95 20.14
C VAL A 234 2.64 4.40 21.57
N PRO A 235 2.47 5.21 22.63
CA PRO A 235 2.62 4.73 24.00
C PRO A 235 1.71 3.54 24.32
N ALA A 236 2.24 2.60 25.08
CA ALA A 236 1.40 1.57 25.68
C ALA A 236 0.33 2.23 26.57
N GLY A 237 -0.92 1.81 26.42
CA GLY A 237 -2.05 2.32 27.22
C GLY A 237 -2.79 3.52 26.63
N VAL A 238 -2.54 3.90 25.37
CA VAL A 238 -3.31 4.96 24.68
C VAL A 238 -4.80 4.64 24.51
N GLY A 239 -5.21 3.40 24.77
CA GLY A 239 -6.58 2.92 24.62
C GLY A 239 -6.91 2.58 23.16
N ALA A 240 -8.18 2.67 22.79
CA ALA A 240 -8.61 2.41 21.42
C ALA A 240 -8.24 3.57 20.49
N TYR A 241 -7.57 3.26 19.38
CA TYR A 241 -7.18 4.22 18.35
C TYR A 241 -7.18 3.56 16.96
N PRO A 242 -7.16 4.33 15.86
CA PRO A 242 -7.32 3.77 14.51
C PRO A 242 -6.27 2.72 14.08
N GLY A 243 -5.08 2.72 14.69
CA GLY A 243 -4.05 1.72 14.41
C GLY A 243 -4.43 0.30 14.87
N LEU A 244 -5.43 0.15 15.75
CA LEU A 244 -5.92 -1.18 16.15
C LEU A 244 -6.45 -2.03 14.99
N HIS A 245 -6.73 -1.43 13.83
CA HIS A 245 -7.23 -2.13 12.65
C HIS A 245 -6.16 -2.92 11.89
N GLY A 246 -4.87 -2.74 12.20
CA GLY A 246 -3.79 -3.56 11.65
C GLY A 246 -2.59 -2.75 11.19
N ALA A 247 -1.55 -3.47 10.77
CA ALA A 247 -0.34 -2.88 10.21
C ALA A 247 -0.54 -2.55 8.73
N PHE A 248 0.03 -1.42 8.30
CA PHE A 248 -0.13 -0.93 6.94
C PHE A 248 1.03 -0.03 6.53
N ASP A 249 1.22 0.10 5.22
CA ASP A 249 2.15 1.05 4.62
C ASP A 249 1.37 2.01 3.71
N VAL A 250 1.87 3.23 3.60
CA VAL A 250 1.42 4.21 2.60
C VAL A 250 2.63 4.64 1.79
N LEU A 251 2.60 4.32 0.51
CA LEU A 251 3.65 4.60 -0.46
C LEU A 251 3.33 5.89 -1.21
N GLU A 252 4.21 6.87 -1.13
CA GLU A 252 4.11 8.10 -1.92
C GLU A 252 5.10 8.10 -3.09
N PHE A 253 4.75 8.84 -4.14
CA PHE A 253 5.44 8.84 -5.42
C PHE A 253 5.59 10.27 -5.95
N PRO A 254 6.78 10.69 -6.41
CA PRO A 254 7.00 12.04 -6.92
C PRO A 254 6.12 12.33 -8.14
N GLY A 255 5.44 13.48 -8.13
CA GLY A 255 4.62 13.93 -9.26
C GLY A 255 3.32 13.15 -9.47
N VAL A 256 2.98 12.24 -8.56
CA VAL A 256 1.75 11.44 -8.59
C VAL A 256 0.97 11.72 -7.29
N THR A 257 -0.26 12.20 -7.42
CA THR A 257 -1.12 12.50 -6.25
C THR A 257 -1.64 11.25 -5.57
N GLU A 258 -1.81 10.16 -6.33
CA GLU A 258 -2.33 8.89 -5.83
C GLU A 258 -1.28 8.11 -5.05
N ARG A 259 -1.59 7.81 -3.80
CA ARG A 259 -0.81 6.92 -2.94
C ARG A 259 -1.23 5.48 -3.14
N ILE A 260 -0.32 4.55 -2.86
CA ILE A 260 -0.67 3.13 -2.76
C ILE A 260 -0.55 2.74 -1.30
N SER A 261 -1.63 2.22 -0.75
CA SER A 261 -1.63 1.69 0.61
C SER A 261 -1.54 0.17 0.58
N LEU A 262 -0.77 -0.39 1.49
CA LEU A 262 -0.56 -1.83 1.65
C LEU A 262 -1.04 -2.25 3.04
N VAL A 263 -1.61 -3.44 3.15
CA VAL A 263 -2.04 -4.00 4.43
C VAL A 263 -1.28 -5.29 4.73
N HIS A 264 -0.92 -5.47 5.99
CA HIS A 264 -0.19 -6.64 6.47
C HIS A 264 -1.10 -7.50 7.35
N SER A 265 -1.39 -8.72 6.91
CA SER A 265 -2.28 -9.64 7.61
C SER A 265 -1.66 -11.02 7.81
N ALA A 266 -2.39 -11.93 8.46
CA ALA A 266 -2.00 -13.34 8.57
C ALA A 266 -1.91 -14.04 7.20
N LEU A 267 -2.57 -13.51 6.16
CA LEU A 267 -2.52 -14.05 4.80
C LEU A 267 -1.32 -13.53 3.98
N GLY A 268 -0.57 -12.57 4.55
CA GLY A 268 0.52 -11.86 3.89
C GLY A 268 0.19 -10.40 3.63
N ILE A 269 0.96 -9.82 2.72
CA ILE A 269 0.82 -8.44 2.26
C ILE A 269 -0.16 -8.38 1.09
N ASP A 270 -1.01 -7.36 1.10
CA ASP A 270 -1.99 -7.09 0.03
C ASP A 270 -2.11 -5.57 -0.19
N THR A 271 -2.68 -5.19 -1.33
CA THR A 271 -3.06 -3.81 -1.62
C THR A 271 -4.34 -3.44 -0.88
N ALA A 272 -4.33 -2.29 -0.21
CA ALA A 272 -5.53 -1.74 0.39
C ALA A 272 -6.49 -1.27 -0.71
N GLN A 273 -7.79 -1.41 -0.47
CA GLN A 273 -8.84 -0.94 -1.38
C GLN A 273 -9.10 0.57 -1.27
N ALA A 274 -8.38 1.26 -0.38
CA ALA A 274 -8.49 2.69 -0.13
C ALA A 274 -7.13 3.29 0.27
N ASP A 275 -6.96 4.59 0.09
CA ASP A 275 -5.82 5.34 0.63
C ASP A 275 -5.93 5.44 2.15
N LEU A 276 -4.93 4.93 2.86
CA LEU A 276 -4.85 4.92 4.33
C LEU A 276 -4.13 6.15 4.90
N TRP A 277 -3.87 7.18 4.10
CA TRP A 277 -3.21 8.42 4.55
C TRP A 277 -3.93 9.13 5.71
N ASP A 278 -5.27 9.18 5.69
CA ASP A 278 -6.01 9.78 6.80
C ASP A 278 -5.90 8.92 8.07
N THR A 279 -5.88 7.59 7.93
CA THR A 279 -5.61 6.67 9.04
C THR A 279 -4.20 6.87 9.60
N TRP A 280 -3.19 7.03 8.73
CA TRP A 280 -1.81 7.36 9.12
C TRP A 280 -1.75 8.58 10.03
N LYS A 281 -2.34 9.71 9.61
CA LYS A 281 -2.36 10.96 10.39
C LYS A 281 -3.01 10.76 11.76
N LEU A 282 -4.12 10.03 11.83
CA LEU A 282 -4.80 9.75 13.10
C LEU A 282 -3.97 8.85 14.03
N VAL A 283 -3.15 7.95 13.48
CA VAL A 283 -2.19 7.15 14.26
C VAL A 283 -1.03 8.02 14.74
N GLU A 284 -0.52 8.89 13.87
CA GLU A 284 0.54 9.86 14.18
C GLU A 284 0.15 10.80 15.33
N GLU A 285 -1.10 11.28 15.37
CA GLU A 285 -1.63 12.08 16.49
C GLU A 285 -1.56 11.37 17.85
N LYS A 286 -1.50 10.03 17.87
CA LYS A 286 -1.36 9.22 19.10
C LYS A 286 0.08 8.85 19.40
N ALA A 287 0.98 9.04 18.46
CA ALA A 287 2.38 8.72 18.62
C ALA A 287 3.10 9.80 19.43
N LEU A 288 4.14 9.39 20.15
CA LEU A 288 5.06 10.33 20.78
C LEU A 288 5.83 11.12 19.71
N THR A 289 6.33 12.29 20.10
CA THR A 289 7.29 13.02 19.26
C THR A 289 8.54 12.14 19.02
N PRO A 290 9.32 12.38 17.95
CA PRO A 290 10.53 11.61 17.68
C PRO A 290 11.51 11.61 18.87
N ALA A 291 11.68 12.75 19.54
CA ALA A 291 12.55 12.85 20.72
C ALA A 291 12.03 12.02 21.91
N ALA A 292 10.73 12.07 22.21
CA ALA A 292 10.15 11.29 23.31
C ALA A 292 10.14 9.77 22.98
N SER A 293 9.93 9.42 21.71
CA SER A 293 10.03 8.05 21.22
C SER A 293 11.43 7.49 21.40
N ARG A 294 12.45 8.28 21.06
CA ARG A 294 13.86 7.92 21.27
C ARG A 294 14.16 7.65 22.74
N THR A 295 13.73 8.52 23.65
CA THR A 295 13.91 8.32 25.11
C THR A 295 13.25 7.02 25.58
N LEU A 296 12.06 6.71 25.08
CA LEU A 296 11.37 5.46 25.39
C LEU A 296 12.17 4.25 24.90
N LEU A 297 12.63 4.26 23.64
CA LEU A 297 13.46 3.20 23.06
C LEU A 297 14.79 3.00 23.81
N GLU A 298 15.47 4.08 24.21
CA GLU A 298 16.71 4.02 25.01
C GLU A 298 16.47 3.39 26.39
N THR A 299 15.34 3.72 27.02
CA THR A 299 14.92 3.13 28.30
C THR A 299 14.62 1.63 28.13
N THR A 300 13.88 1.27 27.08
CA THR A 300 13.58 -0.14 26.75
C THR A 300 14.87 -0.93 26.49
N ARG A 301 15.79 -0.41 25.69
CA ARG A 301 17.09 -1.07 25.41
C ARG A 301 17.86 -1.34 26.70
N THR A 302 17.94 -0.34 27.58
CA THR A 302 18.64 -0.48 28.87
C THR A 302 18.00 -1.54 29.75
N THR A 303 16.66 -1.59 29.79
CA THR A 303 15.92 -2.60 30.56
C THR A 303 16.17 -4.02 30.02
N LEU A 304 16.15 -4.19 28.70
CA LEU A 304 16.40 -5.50 28.06
C LEU A 304 17.82 -6.01 28.27
N ALA A 305 18.81 -5.13 28.43
CA ALA A 305 20.19 -5.51 28.70
C ALA A 305 20.40 -6.07 30.13
N THR A 306 19.45 -5.85 31.03
CA THR A 306 19.51 -6.31 32.43
C THR A 306 18.73 -7.59 32.71
N GLN A 307 18.01 -8.11 31.71
CA GLN A 307 17.20 -9.33 31.78
C GLN A 307 17.99 -10.52 31.21
#